data_AF-A0A3N9VS79-F1
#
_entry.id   AF-A0A3N9VS79-F1
#
_cell.length_a   1.000
_cell.length_b   1.000
_cell.length_c   1.000
_cell.angle_alpha   90.00
_cell.angle_beta   90.00
_cell.angle_gamma   90.00
#
_symmetry.space_group_name_H-M   'P 1'
#
loop_
_entity.id
_entity.type
_entity.pdbx_description
1 polymer ?
#
loop_
_entity_poly.entity_id
_entity_poly.type
_entity_poly.pdbx_seq_one_letter_code
_entity_poly.pdbx_strand_id
1 'polypeptide(L)'
;MKRRVPLAITFFFGIFMILQYFVPHPSVRLLASRFQQWAIIVLSFAYVLGVSNLIRVNGGKIIRKERDWIYKLVLVLALLGTISVGLIQGLARGTFFIDRIYMKMYMPMMATMYASLAFFIASA
;
A
#
# COMPACT_ATOMS: atom_id res chain seq x y z
N MET A 1 17.87 -15.05 -17.43
CA MET A 1 18.54 -14.92 -16.11
C MET A 1 18.26 -13.59 -15.39
N LYS A 2 18.13 -12.44 -16.07
CA LYS A 2 17.86 -11.11 -15.46
C LYS A 2 16.66 -11.01 -14.49
N ARG A 3 15.64 -11.87 -14.63
CA ARG A 3 14.48 -11.94 -13.70
C ARG A 3 14.62 -12.98 -12.58
N ARG A 4 15.37 -14.06 -12.80
CA ARG A 4 15.45 -15.19 -11.84
C ARG A 4 16.21 -14.79 -10.58
N VAL A 5 17.27 -13.99 -10.73
CA VAL A 5 18.07 -13.53 -9.58
C VAL A 5 17.27 -12.59 -8.67
N PRO A 6 16.63 -11.51 -9.16
CA PRO A 6 15.76 -10.69 -8.32
C PRO A 6 14.64 -11.49 -7.64
N LEU A 7 14.00 -12.41 -8.38
CA LEU A 7 12.93 -13.25 -7.82
C LEU A 7 13.43 -14.15 -6.69
N ALA A 8 14.58 -14.81 -6.88
CA ALA A 8 15.18 -15.66 -5.86
C ALA A 8 15.53 -14.85 -4.59
N ILE A 9 16.07 -13.64 -4.76
CA ILE A 9 16.38 -12.72 -3.65
C ILE A 9 15.09 -12.36 -2.90
N THR A 10 14.04 -11.91 -3.60
CA THR A 10 12.77 -11.55 -2.96
C THR A 10 12.11 -12.72 -2.25
N PHE A 11 12.21 -13.93 -2.83
CA PHE A 11 11.67 -15.15 -2.23
C PHE A 11 12.38 -15.50 -0.93
N PHE A 12 13.72 -15.44 -0.92
CA PHE A 12 14.51 -15.74 0.26
C PHE A 12 14.25 -14.75 1.41
N PHE A 13 14.22 -13.45 1.11
CA PHE A 13 13.89 -12.43 2.10
C PHE A 13 12.45 -12.53 2.58
N GLY A 14 11.50 -12.87 1.71
CA GLY A 14 10.10 -13.11 2.08
C GLY A 14 9.97 -14.26 3.07
N ILE A 15 10.60 -15.41 2.79
CA ILE A 15 10.61 -16.57 3.70
C ILE A 15 11.29 -16.21 5.02
N PHE A 16 12.44 -15.54 4.98
CA PHE A 16 13.14 -15.11 6.19
C PHE A 16 12.25 -14.19 7.06
N MET A 17 11.51 -13.27 6.43
CA MET A 17 10.59 -12.37 7.13
C MET A 17 9.43 -13.08 7.82
N ILE A 18 8.97 -14.22 7.26
CA ILE A 18 7.95 -15.06 7.89
C ILE A 18 8.57 -15.85 9.05
N LEU A 19 9.71 -16.50 8.82
CA LEU A 19 10.34 -17.36 9.82
C LEU A 19 10.84 -16.60 11.06
N GLN A 20 11.33 -15.37 10.90
CA GLN A 20 11.81 -14.58 12.04
C GLN A 20 10.73 -14.30 13.10
N TYR A 21 9.44 -14.33 12.72
CA TYR A 21 8.33 -14.16 13.67
C TYR A 21 8.26 -15.30 14.69
N PHE A 22 8.70 -16.50 14.31
CA PHE A 22 8.66 -17.70 15.15
C PHE A 22 9.96 -17.97 15.91
N VAL A 23 11.05 -17.24 15.61
CA VAL A 23 12.37 -17.47 16.21
C VAL A 23 12.71 -16.36 17.20
N PRO A 24 12.63 -16.59 18.53
CA PRO A 24 12.88 -15.57 19.55
C PRO A 24 14.38 -15.33 19.81
N HIS A 25 15.21 -15.22 18.77
CA HIS A 25 16.66 -14.99 18.91
C HIS A 25 17.04 -13.51 18.67
N PRO A 26 17.83 -12.87 19.55
CA PRO A 26 18.19 -11.45 19.43
C PRO A 26 18.85 -11.07 18.09
N SER A 27 19.77 -11.90 17.59
CA SER A 27 20.45 -11.67 16.31
C SER A 27 19.50 -11.67 15.10
N VAL A 28 18.50 -12.56 15.11
CA VAL A 28 17.48 -12.64 14.04
C VAL A 28 16.62 -11.39 14.06
N ARG A 29 16.19 -10.95 15.24
CA ARG A 29 15.41 -9.72 15.42
C ARG A 29 16.17 -8.48 14.97
N LEU A 30 17.47 -8.39 15.29
CA LEU A 30 18.32 -7.26 14.87
C LEU A 30 18.48 -7.22 13.35
N LEU A 31 18.66 -8.37 12.70
CA LEU A 31 18.81 -8.42 11.25
C LEU A 31 17.49 -8.06 10.55
N ALA A 32 16.37 -8.59 11.06
CA ALA A 32 15.06 -8.28 10.51
C ALA A 32 14.68 -6.81 10.68
N SER A 33 14.96 -6.20 11.82
CA SER A 33 14.69 -4.77 12.04
C SER A 33 15.49 -3.88 11.08
N ARG A 34 16.74 -4.24 10.77
CA ARG A 34 17.55 -3.54 9.76
C ARG A 34 16.92 -3.63 8.37
N PHE A 35 16.51 -4.82 7.94
CA PHE A 35 15.84 -4.98 6.65
C PHE A 35 14.51 -4.21 6.59
N GLN A 36 13.72 -4.25 7.67
CA GLN A 36 12.48 -3.49 7.75
C GLN A 36 12.75 -1.98 7.68
N GLN A 37 13.80 -1.48 8.32
CA GLN A 37 14.18 -0.08 8.26
C GLN A 37 14.59 0.34 6.85
N TRP A 38 15.38 -0.48 6.14
CA TRP A 38 15.70 -0.24 4.73
C TRP A 38 14.44 -0.24 3.85
N ALA A 39 13.51 -1.17 4.10
CA ALA A 39 12.24 -1.21 3.39
C ALA A 39 11.39 0.04 3.64
N ILE A 40 11.33 0.54 4.88
CA ILE A 40 10.62 1.78 5.23
C ILE A 40 11.20 2.98 4.48
N ILE A 41 12.53 3.10 4.39
CA ILE A 41 13.19 4.17 3.63
C ILE A 41 12.76 4.11 2.15
N VAL A 42 12.84 2.93 1.52
CA VAL A 42 12.43 2.74 0.12
C VAL A 42 10.94 3.03 -0.09
N LEU A 43 10.08 2.54 0.81
CA LEU A 43 8.63 2.75 0.77
C LEU A 43 8.27 4.24 0.90
N SER A 44 9.02 4.99 1.69
CA SER A 44 8.78 6.43 1.87
C SER A 44 8.95 7.19 0.55
N PHE A 45 10.00 6.88 -0.21
CA PHE A 45 10.17 7.41 -1.57
C PHE A 45 9.11 6.87 -2.53
N ALA A 46 8.75 5.59 -2.42
CA ALA A 46 7.71 4.99 -3.25
C ALA A 46 6.35 5.65 -3.06
N TYR A 47 5.98 6.06 -1.84
CA TYR A 47 4.74 6.79 -1.59
C TYR A 47 4.72 8.16 -2.27
N VAL A 48 5.81 8.92 -2.19
CA VAL A 48 5.92 10.20 -2.89
C VAL A 48 5.79 9.99 -4.39
N LEU A 49 6.54 9.04 -4.96
CA LEU A 49 6.47 8.71 -6.39
C LEU A 49 5.06 8.24 -6.80
N GLY A 50 4.40 7.44 -5.98
CA GLY A 50 3.05 6.95 -6.23
C GLY A 50 2.03 8.09 -6.28
N VAL A 51 2.03 8.97 -5.29
CA VAL A 51 1.16 10.16 -5.24
C VAL A 51 1.45 11.10 -6.41
N SER A 52 2.72 11.43 -6.65
CA SER A 52 3.14 12.31 -7.75
C SER A 52 2.74 11.73 -9.11
N ASN A 53 2.92 10.43 -9.33
CA ASN A 53 2.52 9.78 -10.57
C ASN A 53 1.00 9.82 -10.76
N LEU A 54 0.22 9.54 -9.71
CA LEU A 54 -1.24 9.57 -9.78
C LEU A 54 -1.75 10.97 -10.14
N ILE A 55 -1.23 12.00 -9.47
CA ILE A 55 -1.59 13.40 -9.75
C ILE A 55 -1.15 13.80 -11.16
N ARG A 56 0.07 13.46 -11.58
CA ARG A 56 0.58 13.82 -12.91
C ARG A 56 -0.26 13.20 -14.02
N VAL A 57 -0.53 11.90 -13.93
CA VAL A 57 -1.26 11.16 -14.98
C VAL A 57 -2.72 11.60 -15.02
N ASN A 58 -3.40 11.75 -13.88
CA ASN A 58 -4.82 12.10 -13.87
C ASN A 58 -5.05 13.60 -14.04
N GLY A 59 -4.18 14.44 -13.46
CA GLY A 59 -4.23 15.90 -13.59
C GLY A 59 -4.14 16.37 -15.04
N GLY A 60 -3.21 15.82 -15.83
CA GLY A 60 -3.12 16.14 -17.25
C GLY A 60 -4.41 15.83 -18.02
N LYS A 61 -5.06 14.70 -17.70
CA LYS A 61 -6.32 14.28 -18.30
C LYS A 61 -7.51 15.13 -17.85
N ILE A 62 -7.49 15.63 -16.61
CA ILE A 62 -8.50 16.56 -16.08
C ILE A 62 -8.41 17.90 -16.80
N ILE A 63 -7.22 18.47 -16.92
CA ILE A 63 -6.99 19.77 -17.58
C ILE A 63 -7.44 19.71 -19.04
N ARG A 64 -7.13 18.62 -19.74
CA ARG A 64 -7.53 18.39 -21.15
C ARG A 64 -8.99 17.99 -21.32
N LYS A 65 -9.76 17.84 -20.23
CA LYS A 65 -11.15 17.36 -20.22
C LYS A 65 -11.36 16.11 -21.09
N GLU A 66 -10.43 15.16 -20.99
CA GLU A 66 -10.56 13.89 -21.72
C GLU A 66 -11.80 13.12 -21.28
N ARG A 67 -12.15 12.05 -22.02
CA ARG A 67 -13.21 11.13 -21.61
C ARG A 67 -13.04 10.73 -20.14
N ASP A 68 -14.16 10.75 -19.41
CA ASP A 68 -14.25 10.38 -18.00
C ASP A 68 -13.43 11.27 -17.04
N TRP A 69 -13.15 12.53 -17.43
CA TRP A 69 -12.38 13.46 -16.59
C TRP A 69 -13.00 13.71 -15.20
N ILE A 70 -14.34 13.63 -15.08
CA ILE A 70 -15.03 13.81 -13.80
C ILE A 70 -14.61 12.72 -12.80
N TYR A 71 -14.54 11.46 -13.22
CA TYR A 71 -14.09 10.37 -12.36
C TYR A 71 -12.62 10.53 -11.95
N LYS A 72 -11.78 11.02 -12.87
CA LYS A 72 -10.37 11.33 -12.57
C LYS A 72 -10.26 12.47 -11.55
N LEU A 73 -11.12 13.49 -11.66
CA LEU A 73 -11.19 14.57 -10.68
C LEU A 73 -11.61 14.05 -9.31
N VAL A 74 -12.67 13.24 -9.24
CA VAL A 74 -13.10 12.60 -7.99
C VAL A 74 -11.98 11.77 -7.37
N LEU A 75 -11.22 11.02 -8.18
CA LEU A 75 -10.06 10.25 -7.70
C LEU A 75 -8.99 11.15 -7.07
N VAL A 76 -8.60 12.23 -7.74
CA VAL A 76 -7.55 13.15 -7.23
C VAL A 76 -8.04 13.88 -5.96
N LEU A 77 -9.29 14.33 -5.94
CA LEU A 77 -9.87 14.97 -4.76
C LEU A 77 -9.99 13.99 -3.58
N ALA A 78 -10.40 12.75 -3.83
CA ALA A 78 -10.46 11.72 -2.79
C ALA A 78 -9.07 11.39 -2.23
N LEU A 79 -8.05 11.31 -3.09
CA LEU A 79 -6.65 11.11 -2.66
C LEU A 79 -6.21 12.26 -1.74
N LEU A 80 -6.33 13.51 -2.19
CA LEU A 80 -5.91 14.68 -1.42
C LEU A 80 -6.72 14.84 -0.13
N GLY A 81 -8.04 14.61 -0.19
CA GLY A 81 -8.92 14.64 0.98
C GLY A 81 -8.53 13.59 2.02
N THR A 82 -8.27 12.36 1.58
CA THR A 82 -7.86 11.27 2.48
C THR A 82 -6.52 11.55 3.17
N ILE A 83 -5.54 12.05 2.41
CA ILE A 83 -4.24 12.45 2.96
C ILE A 83 -4.41 13.59 3.97
N SER A 84 -5.13 14.65 3.62
CA SER A 84 -5.35 15.81 4.50
C SER A 84 -6.05 15.40 5.80
N VAL A 85 -7.11 14.58 5.71
CA VAL A 85 -7.84 14.09 6.89
C VAL A 85 -6.92 13.26 7.79
N GLY A 86 -6.10 12.37 7.21
CA GLY A 86 -5.14 11.56 7.97
C GLY A 86 -4.04 12.39 8.64
N LEU A 87 -3.55 13.44 7.99
CA LEU A 87 -2.53 14.33 8.55
C LEU A 87 -3.07 15.23 9.68
N ILE A 88 -4.32 15.70 9.56
CA ILE A 88 -4.91 16.62 10.55
C ILE A 88 -5.40 15.86 11.79
N GLN A 89 -6.11 14.75 11.61
CA GLN A 89 -6.73 14.03 12.73
C GLN A 89 -5.82 12.93 13.31
N GLY A 90 -4.78 12.53 12.58
CA GLY A 90 -3.90 11.43 12.95
C GLY A 90 -4.53 10.06 12.71
N LEU A 91 -3.82 9.02 13.18
CA LEU A 91 -4.15 7.61 12.95
C LEU A 91 -4.63 6.87 14.21
N ALA A 92 -5.02 7.61 15.25
CA ALA A 92 -5.55 7.02 16.47
C ALA A 92 -6.97 6.48 16.28
N ARG A 93 -7.36 5.50 17.10
CA ARG A 93 -8.76 5.03 17.17
C ARG A 93 -9.67 6.16 17.63
N GLY A 94 -10.88 6.25 17.07
CA GLY A 94 -11.80 7.35 17.33
C GLY A 94 -11.66 8.55 16.39
N THR A 95 -10.62 8.58 15.54
CA THR A 95 -10.48 9.61 14.49
C THR A 95 -11.40 9.31 13.32
N PHE A 96 -11.86 10.34 12.61
CA PHE A 96 -12.69 10.16 11.42
C PHE A 96 -11.98 9.33 10.35
N PHE A 97 -10.66 9.51 10.21
CA PHE A 97 -9.85 8.74 9.27
C PHE A 97 -9.98 7.24 9.53
N ILE A 98 -9.71 6.81 10.76
CA ILE A 98 -9.76 5.39 11.11
C ILE A 98 -11.19 4.87 11.05
N ASP A 99 -12.14 5.52 11.71
CA ASP A 99 -13.47 4.94 11.93
C ASP A 99 -14.36 4.97 10.68
N ARG A 100 -14.14 5.92 9.76
CA ARG A 100 -14.97 6.07 8.56
C ARG A 100 -14.23 5.63 7.31
N ILE A 101 -13.06 6.21 7.02
CA ILE A 101 -12.36 5.91 5.78
C ILE A 101 -11.74 4.52 5.85
N TYR A 102 -10.95 4.24 6.89
CA TYR A 102 -10.23 2.96 6.98
C TYR A 102 -11.19 1.79 7.27
N MET A 103 -11.99 1.87 8.33
CA MET A 103 -12.80 0.75 8.79
C MET A 103 -14.02 0.47 7.90
N LYS A 104 -14.66 1.51 7.33
CA LYS A 104 -15.91 1.33 6.56
C LYS A 104 -15.72 1.33 5.04
N MET A 105 -14.62 1.86 4.52
CA MET A 105 -14.34 1.82 3.07
C MET A 105 -13.18 0.89 2.75
N TYR A 106 -11.99 1.17 3.29
CA TYR A 106 -10.78 0.44 2.89
C TYR A 106 -10.80 -1.03 3.32
N MET A 107 -11.14 -1.33 4.57
CA MET A 107 -11.12 -2.70 5.08
C MET A 107 -12.11 -3.62 4.34
N PRO A 108 -13.38 -3.26 4.09
CA PRO A 108 -14.29 -4.10 3.33
C PRO A 108 -13.86 -4.29 1.87
N MET A 109 -13.35 -3.23 1.21
CA MET A 109 -12.85 -3.33 -0.17
C MET A 109 -11.64 -4.26 -0.29
N MET A 110 -10.74 -4.24 0.69
CA MET A 110 -9.64 -5.21 0.76
C MET A 110 -10.16 -6.62 1.00
N ALA A 111 -11.12 -6.79 1.91
CA ALA A 111 -11.70 -8.09 2.21
C ALA A 111 -12.38 -8.72 0.99
N THR A 112 -13.09 -7.96 0.15
CA THR A 112 -13.69 -8.49 -1.08
C THR A 112 -12.65 -8.92 -2.10
N MET A 113 -11.53 -8.20 -2.21
CA MET A 113 -10.42 -8.60 -3.08
C MET A 113 -9.81 -9.93 -2.63
N TYR A 114 -9.54 -10.09 -1.32
CA TYR A 114 -9.02 -11.33 -0.76
C TYR A 114 -10.03 -12.49 -0.86
N ALA A 115 -11.30 -12.24 -0.58
CA ALA A 115 -12.36 -13.24 -0.71
C ALA A 115 -12.51 -13.73 -2.16
N SER A 116 -12.47 -12.81 -3.13
CA SER A 116 -12.52 -13.14 -4.56
C SER A 116 -11.31 -13.98 -4.97
N LEU A 117 -10.11 -13.61 -4.51
CA LEU A 117 -8.88 -14.37 -4.77
C LEU A 117 -8.97 -15.78 -4.19
N ALA A 118 -9.44 -15.92 -2.94
CA ALA A 118 -9.62 -17.20 -2.28
C ALA A 118 -10.63 -18.10 -3.02
N PHE A 119 -11.76 -17.52 -3.46
CA PHE A 119 -12.74 -18.23 -4.28
C PHE A 119 -12.11 -18.77 -5.57
N PHE A 120 -11.36 -17.93 -6.31
CA PHE A 120 -10.71 -18.38 -7.55
C PHE A 120 -9.66 -19.47 -7.32
N ILE A 121 -8.89 -19.40 -6.23
CA ILE A 121 -7.93 -20.46 -5.87
C ILE A 121 -8.64 -21.76 -5.52
N ALA A 122 -9.75 -21.69 -4.78
CA ALA A 122 -10.51 -22.87 -4.39
C ALA A 122 -11.30 -23.51 -5.56
N SER A 123 -11.68 -22.71 -6.56
CA SER A 123 -12.41 -23.19 -7.75
C SER A 123 -11.52 -23.68 -8.89
N ALA A 124 -10.21 -23.40 -8.83
CA ALA A 124 -9.22 -23.79 -9.84
C ALA A 124 -8.64 -25.18 -9.55
#